data_AF-A0A0S9E032-F1
#
_entry.id   AF-A0A0S9E032-F1
#
_cell.length_a   1.000
_cell.length_b   1.000
_cell.length_c   1.000
_cell.angle_alpha   90.00
_cell.angle_beta   90.00
_cell.angle_gamma   90.00
#
_symmetry.space_group_name_H-M   'P 1'
#
loop_
_entity.id
_entity.type
_entity.pdbx_description
1 polymer ?
#
loop_
_entity_poly.entity_id
_entity_poly.type
_entity_poly.pdbx_seq_one_letter_code
_entity_poly.pdbx_strand_id
1 'polypeptide(L)'
;MTWWQGLMVGVAALLAIALPVSGGVYYAANARIIADRQSVADFTPSENIESLVERADMNEVGTFLFYTSHPELNTASEFNTACGIRPEQFLLGCYTGETIHLYDVTEERLDGLREVTAAHEMLHAAFDRLDTASQERLGVLLEEAYTAHGDDPELAARMDAYAVSQPGTRLTELHSIIGTEFTDLDPELETYYKTYFTDRSIVVGLHAAYEKVFSDLEQQTTDLSNQILALADEIESDTNTFNADQTQLNTDIDAFIAKNEAYGYSDDPAGFDADKAALIARDADLETRRTAINGKITQLGDLQQQLRDLDADAQALNRSIDSTIVPGEGI
;
A
#
# COMPACT_ATOMS: atom_id res chain seq x y z
N MET A 1 -74.11 14.72 -33.66
CA MET A 1 -72.66 14.49 -33.81
C MET A 1 -72.44 13.56 -34.98
N THR A 2 -71.67 13.99 -35.98
CA THR A 2 -71.30 13.09 -37.08
C THR A 2 -70.34 12.03 -36.55
N TRP A 3 -70.36 10.82 -37.14
CA TRP A 3 -69.47 9.71 -36.77
C TRP A 3 -67.98 10.12 -36.69
N TRP A 4 -67.54 11.06 -37.53
CA TRP A 4 -66.20 11.68 -37.50
C TRP A 4 -65.90 12.53 -36.26
N GLN A 5 -66.88 13.23 -35.69
CA GLN A 5 -66.70 14.02 -34.46
C GLN A 5 -66.52 13.11 -33.23
N GLY A 6 -67.23 11.97 -33.18
CA GLY A 6 -67.05 10.97 -32.13
C GLY A 6 -65.68 10.28 -32.20
N LEU A 7 -65.19 10.01 -33.43
CA LEU A 7 -63.86 9.42 -33.65
C LEU A 7 -62.73 10.37 -33.19
N MET A 8 -62.80 11.67 -33.53
CA MET A 8 -61.77 12.64 -33.14
C MET A 8 -61.75 12.92 -31.63
N VAL A 9 -62.90 12.96 -30.96
CA VAL A 9 -62.97 13.11 -29.49
C VAL A 9 -62.44 11.85 -28.79
N GLY A 10 -62.74 10.66 -29.31
CA GLY A 10 -62.20 9.41 -28.78
C GLY A 10 -60.67 9.30 -28.91
N VAL A 11 -60.11 9.71 -30.05
CA VAL A 11 -58.65 9.74 -30.26
C VAL A 11 -57.98 10.78 -29.37
N ALA A 12 -58.55 11.98 -29.23
CA ALA A 12 -58.01 13.02 -28.36
C ALA A 12 -58.05 12.61 -26.87
N ALA A 13 -59.12 11.95 -26.42
CA ALA A 13 -59.23 11.44 -25.05
C ALA A 13 -58.26 10.28 -24.77
N LEU A 14 -58.07 9.37 -25.73
CA LEU A 14 -57.07 8.29 -25.63
C LEU A 14 -55.64 8.82 -25.58
N LEU A 15 -55.30 9.82 -26.41
CA LEU A 15 -53.99 10.46 -26.39
C LEU A 15 -53.75 11.25 -25.10
N ALA A 16 -54.77 11.94 -24.57
CA ALA A 16 -54.68 12.69 -23.32
C ALA A 16 -54.46 11.81 -22.09
N ILE A 17 -54.80 10.51 -22.14
CA ILE A 17 -54.55 9.54 -21.07
C ILE A 17 -53.24 8.75 -21.35
N ALA A 18 -53.00 8.34 -22.59
CA ALA A 18 -51.84 7.54 -22.95
C ALA A 18 -50.51 8.28 -22.79
N LEU A 19 -50.46 9.59 -23.06
CA LEU A 19 -49.25 10.41 -22.91
C LEU A 19 -48.77 10.57 -21.46
N PRO A 20 -49.63 10.97 -20.48
CA PRO A 20 -49.20 11.03 -19.09
C PRO A 20 -48.94 9.65 -18.47
N VAL A 21 -49.65 8.60 -18.89
CA VAL A 21 -49.38 7.22 -18.40
C VAL A 21 -48.04 6.70 -18.95
N SER A 22 -47.75 6.91 -20.24
CA SER A 22 -46.45 6.52 -20.82
C SER A 22 -45.30 7.35 -20.27
N GLY A 23 -45.50 8.65 -20.02
CA GLY A 23 -44.53 9.51 -19.33
C GLY A 23 -44.27 9.06 -17.88
N GLY A 24 -45.31 8.69 -17.14
CA GLY A 24 -45.19 8.18 -15.77
C GLY A 24 -44.51 6.81 -15.68
N VAL A 25 -44.81 5.89 -16.61
CA VAL A 25 -44.14 4.58 -16.70
C VAL A 25 -42.67 4.75 -17.10
N TYR A 26 -42.38 5.64 -18.06
CA TYR A 26 -41.00 5.95 -18.44
C TYR A 26 -40.22 6.56 -17.28
N TYR A 27 -40.80 7.54 -16.57
CA TYR A 27 -40.18 8.16 -15.40
C TYR A 27 -39.94 7.12 -14.29
N ALA A 28 -40.91 6.27 -13.97
CA ALA A 28 -40.73 5.22 -12.97
C ALA A 28 -39.65 4.20 -13.36
N ALA A 29 -39.60 3.80 -14.64
CA ALA A 29 -38.59 2.86 -15.13
C ALA A 29 -37.18 3.49 -15.22
N ASN A 30 -37.07 4.82 -15.24
CA ASN A 30 -35.82 5.57 -15.40
C ASN A 30 -35.57 6.55 -14.24
N ALA A 31 -36.25 6.37 -13.10
CA ALA A 31 -36.24 7.35 -12.02
C ALA A 31 -34.82 7.58 -11.48
N ARG A 32 -34.04 6.50 -11.37
CA ARG A 32 -32.65 6.53 -10.90
C ARG A 32 -31.75 7.32 -11.86
N ILE A 33 -31.77 7.04 -13.17
CA ILE A 33 -30.94 7.78 -14.13
C ILE A 33 -31.34 9.25 -14.29
N ILE A 34 -32.62 9.58 -14.09
CA ILE A 34 -33.10 10.97 -14.08
C ILE A 34 -32.58 11.69 -12.83
N ALA A 35 -32.69 11.06 -11.65
CA ALA A 35 -32.16 11.59 -10.41
C ALA A 35 -30.63 11.76 -10.47
N ASP A 36 -29.90 10.78 -11.00
CA ASP A 36 -28.45 10.84 -11.17
C ASP A 36 -28.04 12.02 -12.08
N ARG A 37 -28.72 12.21 -13.21
CA ARG A 37 -28.45 13.35 -14.12
C ARG A 37 -28.73 14.70 -13.47
N GLN A 38 -29.76 14.80 -12.65
CA GLN A 38 -30.03 16.01 -11.88
C GLN A 38 -28.96 16.23 -10.82
N SER A 39 -28.57 15.16 -10.09
CA SER A 39 -27.50 15.19 -9.08
C SER A 39 -26.20 15.75 -9.66
N VAL A 40 -25.78 15.27 -10.83
CA VAL A 40 -24.58 15.78 -11.52
C VAL A 40 -24.75 17.23 -11.96
N ALA A 41 -25.93 17.63 -12.44
CA ALA A 41 -26.18 19.01 -12.85
C ALA A 41 -26.13 20.00 -11.67
N ASP A 42 -26.45 19.53 -10.47
CA ASP A 42 -26.41 20.31 -9.23
C ASP A 42 -25.02 20.28 -8.55
N PHE A 43 -24.09 19.45 -9.03
CA PHE A 43 -22.72 19.33 -8.52
C PHE A 43 -21.73 20.15 -9.35
N THR A 44 -20.85 20.90 -8.69
CA THR A 44 -19.74 21.61 -9.33
C THR A 44 -18.43 21.08 -8.73
N PRO A 45 -17.65 20.27 -9.46
CA PRO A 45 -16.39 19.74 -8.94
C PRO A 45 -15.38 20.86 -8.72
N SER A 46 -14.52 20.70 -7.72
CA SER A 46 -13.33 21.55 -7.55
C SER A 46 -12.20 21.06 -8.46
N GLU A 47 -11.18 21.89 -8.70
CA GLU A 47 -10.00 21.49 -9.49
C GLU A 47 -9.33 20.21 -8.95
N ASN A 48 -9.28 20.05 -7.62
CA ASN A 48 -8.73 18.84 -7.00
C ASN A 48 -9.59 17.60 -7.32
N ILE A 49 -10.92 17.72 -7.32
CA ILE A 49 -11.84 16.62 -7.66
C ILE A 49 -11.78 16.29 -9.16
N GLU A 50 -11.69 17.30 -10.04
CA GLU A 50 -11.48 17.11 -11.48
C GLU A 50 -10.17 16.38 -11.74
N SER A 51 -9.09 16.75 -11.06
CA SER A 51 -7.79 16.10 -11.20
C SER A 51 -7.82 14.61 -10.83
N LEU A 52 -8.65 14.18 -9.87
CA LEU A 52 -8.76 12.75 -9.53
C LEU A 52 -9.30 11.93 -10.69
N VAL A 53 -10.31 12.46 -11.38
CA VAL A 53 -10.93 11.84 -12.56
C VAL A 53 -9.93 11.74 -13.70
N GLU A 54 -9.24 12.85 -14.02
CA GLU A 54 -8.28 12.91 -15.11
C GLU A 54 -7.09 11.99 -14.88
N ARG A 55 -6.52 11.99 -13.67
CA ARG A 55 -5.33 11.20 -13.35
C ARG A 55 -5.62 9.72 -13.21
N ALA A 56 -6.79 9.32 -12.71
CA ALA A 56 -7.22 7.93 -12.69
C ALA A 56 -7.75 7.44 -14.06
N ASP A 57 -7.76 8.32 -15.07
CA ASP A 57 -8.25 8.07 -16.43
C ASP A 57 -9.67 7.49 -16.47
N MET A 58 -10.54 8.03 -15.59
CA MET A 58 -11.97 7.70 -15.59
C MET A 58 -12.61 8.26 -16.87
N ASN A 59 -13.37 7.43 -17.58
CA ASN A 59 -14.08 7.85 -18.78
C ASN A 59 -15.37 8.62 -18.44
N GLU A 60 -16.19 8.95 -19.45
CA GLU A 60 -17.45 9.68 -19.25
C GLU A 60 -18.41 8.98 -18.26
N VAL A 61 -18.48 7.65 -18.27
CA VAL A 61 -19.35 6.88 -17.37
C VAL A 61 -18.77 6.85 -15.95
N GLY A 62 -17.47 6.60 -15.80
CA GLY A 62 -16.80 6.66 -14.50
C GLY A 62 -16.92 8.04 -13.85
N THR A 63 -16.66 9.09 -14.64
CA THR A 63 -16.83 10.49 -14.23
C THR A 63 -18.27 10.80 -13.80
N PHE A 64 -19.25 10.36 -14.59
CA PHE A 64 -20.66 10.55 -14.29
C PHE A 64 -21.03 9.92 -12.95
N LEU A 65 -20.59 8.68 -12.70
CA LEU A 65 -20.87 7.98 -11.44
C LEU A 65 -20.18 8.66 -10.26
N PHE A 66 -18.91 9.03 -10.43
CA PHE A 66 -18.15 9.74 -9.41
C PHE A 66 -18.86 11.04 -9.03
N TYR A 67 -19.18 11.91 -9.98
CA TYR A 67 -19.85 13.20 -9.70
C TYR A 67 -21.30 13.05 -9.24
N THR A 68 -22.00 12.00 -9.66
CA THR A 68 -23.33 11.70 -9.12
C THR A 68 -23.26 11.47 -7.61
N SER A 69 -22.12 10.97 -7.14
CA SER A 69 -21.85 10.69 -5.74
C SER A 69 -21.13 11.83 -5.00
N HIS A 70 -21.21 13.06 -5.51
CA HIS A 70 -20.83 14.31 -4.82
C HIS A 70 -19.50 14.20 -4.04
N PRO A 71 -18.39 13.83 -4.69
CA PRO A 71 -17.17 13.44 -4.01
C PRO A 71 -16.54 14.60 -3.23
N GLU A 72 -16.04 14.29 -2.05
CA GLU A 72 -15.41 15.24 -1.15
C GLU A 72 -14.01 14.80 -0.74
N LEU A 73 -13.06 15.75 -0.73
CA LEU A 73 -11.78 15.59 -0.05
C LEU A 73 -11.95 16.13 1.38
N ASN A 74 -11.84 15.23 2.35
CA ASN A 74 -12.14 15.50 3.74
C ASN A 74 -10.85 15.49 4.57
N THR A 75 -10.80 16.37 5.57
CA THR A 75 -9.82 16.24 6.66
C THR A 75 -10.07 14.95 7.45
N ALA A 76 -9.07 14.50 8.21
CA ALA A 76 -9.18 13.31 9.06
C ALA A 76 -10.46 13.30 9.93
N SER A 77 -10.78 14.45 10.56
CA SER A 77 -11.97 14.57 11.42
C SER A 77 -13.28 14.48 10.64
N GLU A 78 -13.36 15.11 9.47
CA GLU A 78 -14.55 15.08 8.61
C GLU A 78 -14.75 13.67 8.06
N PHE A 79 -13.67 13.06 7.56
CA PHE A 79 -13.65 11.70 7.02
C PHE A 79 -14.10 10.67 8.07
N ASN A 80 -13.51 10.70 9.27
CA ASN A 80 -13.89 9.77 10.35
C ASN A 80 -15.37 9.92 10.76
N THR A 81 -15.88 11.14 10.73
CA THR A 81 -17.28 11.42 11.07
C THR A 81 -18.22 10.90 9.98
N ALA A 82 -17.90 11.15 8.72
CA ALA A 82 -18.72 10.76 7.58
C ALA A 82 -18.73 9.24 7.36
N CYS A 83 -17.56 8.60 7.44
CA CYS A 83 -17.39 7.17 7.21
C CYS A 83 -17.62 6.30 8.45
N GLY A 84 -17.74 6.90 9.64
CA GLY A 84 -17.95 6.15 10.89
C GLY A 84 -16.78 5.23 11.24
N ILE A 85 -15.54 5.67 10.95
CA ILE A 85 -14.31 4.90 11.13
C ILE A 85 -14.16 4.45 12.59
N ARG A 86 -13.79 3.19 12.78
CA ARG A 86 -13.45 2.61 14.09
C ARG A 86 -11.93 2.48 14.23
N PRO A 87 -11.38 2.47 15.46
CA PRO A 87 -9.93 2.35 15.67
C PRO A 87 -9.28 1.12 15.02
N GLU A 88 -10.05 0.07 14.74
CA GLU A 88 -9.58 -1.14 14.06
C GLU A 88 -9.71 -1.12 12.53
N GLN A 89 -10.16 -0.01 11.93
CA GLN A 89 -10.39 0.11 10.49
C GLN A 89 -9.38 1.04 9.84
N PHE A 90 -8.78 0.56 8.74
CA PHE A 90 -7.90 1.36 7.90
C PHE A 90 -8.57 1.58 6.54
N LEU A 91 -9.25 2.72 6.41
CA LEU A 91 -9.95 3.13 5.18
C LEU A 91 -9.46 4.51 4.77
N LEU A 92 -9.32 4.69 3.46
CA LEU A 92 -8.94 5.98 2.86
C LEU A 92 -10.10 6.62 2.09
N GLY A 93 -11.15 5.84 1.84
CA GLY A 93 -12.37 6.25 1.18
C GLY A 93 -13.59 5.57 1.80
N CYS A 94 -14.77 6.15 1.60
CA CYS A 94 -16.01 5.40 1.72
C CYS A 94 -17.10 5.96 0.80
N TYR A 95 -17.90 5.06 0.22
CA TYR A 95 -19.16 5.37 -0.43
C TYR A 95 -20.33 5.09 0.51
N THR A 96 -21.12 6.14 0.81
CA THR A 96 -22.25 6.07 1.76
C THR A 96 -23.59 5.72 1.11
N GLY A 97 -23.59 5.37 -0.17
CA GLY A 97 -24.81 5.20 -0.98
C GLY A 97 -25.27 6.49 -1.67
N GLU A 98 -24.79 7.65 -1.20
CA GLU A 98 -25.06 8.96 -1.79
C GLU A 98 -23.76 9.71 -2.05
N THR A 99 -22.89 9.81 -1.04
CA THR A 99 -21.65 10.61 -1.11
C THR A 99 -20.40 9.72 -1.07
N ILE A 100 -19.39 10.06 -1.87
CA ILE A 100 -18.03 9.54 -1.78
C ILE A 100 -17.19 10.48 -0.91
N HIS A 101 -16.68 9.97 0.20
CA HIS A 101 -15.76 10.68 1.08
C HIS A 101 -14.36 10.13 0.88
N LEU A 102 -13.39 11.00 0.66
CA LEU A 102 -11.98 10.65 0.46
C LEU A 102 -11.14 11.34 1.52
N TYR A 103 -10.27 10.60 2.20
CA TYR A 103 -9.31 11.21 3.10
C TYR A 103 -8.25 11.97 2.29
N ASP A 104 -8.07 13.26 2.58
CA ASP A 104 -7.11 14.12 1.88
C ASP A 104 -5.68 13.87 2.35
N VAL A 105 -5.11 12.75 1.90
CA VAL A 105 -3.70 12.41 2.12
C VAL A 105 -2.82 13.36 1.30
N THR A 106 -1.89 14.03 1.99
CA THR A 106 -1.01 15.05 1.39
C THR A 106 0.45 14.62 1.30
N GLU A 107 0.76 13.38 1.66
CA GLU A 107 2.11 12.82 1.56
C GLU A 107 2.52 12.64 0.09
N GLU A 108 3.51 13.42 -0.33
CA GLU A 108 3.98 13.47 -1.72
C GLU A 108 4.57 12.13 -2.21
N ARG A 109 5.14 11.33 -1.30
CA ARG A 109 5.65 10.00 -1.66
C ARG A 109 4.54 9.04 -2.09
N LEU A 110 3.30 9.28 -1.65
CA LEU A 110 2.13 8.46 -1.97
C LEU A 110 1.29 9.08 -3.10
N ASP A 111 1.93 9.78 -4.03
CA ASP A 111 1.28 10.31 -5.22
C ASP A 111 0.56 9.20 -6.00
N GLY A 112 -0.70 9.44 -6.36
CA GLY A 112 -1.60 8.43 -6.95
C GLY A 112 -2.53 7.75 -5.95
N LEU A 113 -2.28 7.82 -4.64
CA LEU A 113 -3.12 7.17 -3.62
C LEU A 113 -4.55 7.70 -3.63
N ARG A 114 -4.75 9.02 -3.72
CA ARG A 114 -6.08 9.65 -3.73
C ARG A 114 -6.85 9.29 -5.00
N GLU A 115 -6.16 9.22 -6.13
CA GLU A 115 -6.71 8.85 -7.43
C GLU A 115 -7.20 7.39 -7.43
N VAL A 116 -6.38 6.47 -6.92
CA VAL A 116 -6.75 5.05 -6.77
C VAL A 116 -7.92 4.90 -5.81
N THR A 117 -7.89 5.60 -4.67
CA THR A 117 -9.00 5.59 -3.71
C THR A 117 -10.28 6.14 -4.33
N ALA A 118 -10.21 7.26 -5.07
CA ALA A 118 -11.36 7.83 -5.77
C ALA A 118 -11.96 6.87 -6.79
N ALA A 119 -11.11 6.17 -7.55
CA ALA A 119 -11.54 5.15 -8.50
C ALA A 119 -12.19 3.96 -7.78
N HIS A 120 -11.62 3.51 -6.67
CA HIS A 120 -12.16 2.43 -5.83
C HIS A 120 -13.55 2.78 -5.31
N GLU A 121 -13.73 3.98 -4.75
CA GLU A 121 -15.05 4.42 -4.26
C GLU A 121 -16.07 4.64 -5.38
N MET A 122 -15.63 5.13 -6.54
CA MET A 122 -16.48 5.21 -7.75
C MET A 122 -16.96 3.82 -8.18
N LEU A 123 -16.10 2.79 -8.09
CA LEU A 123 -16.47 1.41 -8.40
C LEU A 123 -17.47 0.82 -7.40
N HIS A 124 -17.48 1.24 -6.13
CA HIS A 124 -18.58 0.90 -5.22
C HIS A 124 -19.90 1.54 -5.66
N ALA A 125 -19.88 2.81 -6.07
CA ALA A 125 -21.06 3.49 -6.61
C ALA A 125 -21.55 2.84 -7.92
N ALA A 126 -20.64 2.29 -8.73
CA ALA A 126 -20.97 1.51 -9.91
C ALA A 126 -21.62 0.16 -9.56
N PHE A 127 -21.05 -0.58 -8.60
CA PHE A 127 -21.54 -1.88 -8.18
C PHE A 127 -22.95 -1.81 -7.55
N ASP A 128 -23.22 -0.77 -6.75
CA ASP A 128 -24.54 -0.49 -6.15
C ASP A 128 -25.65 -0.21 -7.20
N ARG A 129 -25.26 0.15 -8.42
CA ARG A 129 -26.20 0.37 -9.54
C ARG A 129 -26.52 -0.89 -10.34
N LEU A 130 -25.78 -1.97 -10.15
CA LEU A 130 -26.05 -3.24 -10.81
C LEU A 130 -27.29 -3.91 -10.22
N ASP A 131 -28.06 -4.60 -11.06
CA ASP A 131 -29.09 -5.51 -10.58
C ASP A 131 -28.47 -6.78 -9.98
N THR A 132 -29.25 -7.50 -9.17
CA THR A 132 -28.78 -8.70 -8.46
C THR A 132 -28.23 -9.76 -9.40
N ALA A 133 -28.83 -9.97 -10.58
CA ALA A 133 -28.36 -10.97 -11.52
C ALA A 133 -26.99 -10.60 -12.12
N SER A 134 -26.76 -9.31 -12.36
CA SER A 134 -25.49 -8.77 -12.82
C SER A 134 -24.42 -8.86 -11.73
N GLN A 135 -24.77 -8.55 -10.48
CA GLN A 135 -23.87 -8.72 -9.32
C GLN A 135 -23.48 -10.19 -9.10
N GLU A 136 -24.45 -11.12 -9.19
CA GLU A 136 -24.18 -12.55 -9.07
C GLU A 136 -23.25 -13.07 -10.17
N ARG A 137 -23.50 -12.67 -11.43
CA ARG A 137 -22.65 -13.06 -12.55
C ARG A 137 -21.23 -12.50 -12.41
N LEU A 138 -21.12 -11.22 -12.08
CA LEU A 138 -19.82 -10.57 -11.88
C LEU A 138 -19.08 -11.17 -10.68
N GLY A 139 -19.80 -11.51 -9.61
CA GLY A 139 -19.23 -12.13 -8.42
C GLY A 139 -18.50 -13.45 -8.71
N VAL A 140 -18.97 -14.26 -9.65
CA VAL A 140 -18.24 -15.47 -10.08
C VAL A 140 -16.86 -15.11 -10.64
N LEU A 141 -16.80 -14.12 -11.53
CA LEU A 141 -15.54 -13.67 -12.14
C LEU A 141 -14.59 -13.06 -11.11
N LEU A 142 -15.12 -12.28 -10.16
CA LEU A 142 -14.33 -11.65 -9.10
C LEU A 142 -13.72 -12.67 -8.13
N GLU A 143 -14.47 -13.71 -7.76
CA GLU A 143 -13.95 -14.79 -6.91
C GLU A 143 -12.93 -15.67 -7.66
N GLU A 144 -13.11 -15.87 -8.96
CA GLU A 144 -12.10 -16.53 -9.81
C GLU A 144 -10.81 -15.71 -9.87
N ALA A 145 -10.91 -14.38 -10.06
CA ALA A 145 -9.77 -13.49 -10.02
C ALA A 145 -9.09 -13.47 -8.63
N TYR A 146 -9.85 -13.39 -7.54
CA TYR A 146 -9.32 -13.53 -6.18
C TYR A 146 -8.57 -14.85 -5.99
N THR A 147 -9.11 -15.96 -6.51
CA THR A 147 -8.45 -17.27 -6.44
C THR A 147 -7.18 -17.32 -7.27
N ALA A 148 -7.18 -16.70 -8.46
CA ALA A 148 -5.99 -16.62 -9.31
C ALA A 148 -4.84 -15.82 -8.66
N HIS A 149 -5.17 -14.86 -7.80
CA HIS A 149 -4.24 -14.09 -6.98
C HIS A 149 -4.10 -14.62 -5.55
N GLY A 150 -4.60 -15.82 -5.24
CA GLY A 150 -4.73 -16.34 -3.86
C GLY A 150 -3.41 -16.62 -3.12
N ASP A 151 -2.26 -16.53 -3.80
CA ASP A 151 -0.93 -16.60 -3.19
C ASP A 151 -0.48 -15.23 -2.63
N ASP A 152 -1.26 -14.17 -2.84
CA ASP A 152 -1.03 -12.83 -2.27
C ASP A 152 -1.54 -12.77 -0.81
N PRO A 153 -0.62 -12.76 0.19
CA PRO A 153 -1.01 -12.73 1.59
C PRO A 153 -1.62 -11.39 2.01
N GLU A 154 -1.32 -10.29 1.32
CA GLU A 154 -1.85 -8.97 1.65
C GLU A 154 -3.30 -8.84 1.21
N LEU A 155 -3.61 -9.30 -0.01
CA LEU A 155 -4.99 -9.38 -0.48
C LEU A 155 -5.84 -10.27 0.45
N ALA A 156 -5.33 -11.44 0.83
CA ALA A 156 -6.02 -12.34 1.76
C ALA A 156 -6.27 -11.68 3.13
N ALA A 157 -5.25 -11.06 3.72
CA ALA A 157 -5.35 -10.38 5.01
C ALA A 157 -6.35 -9.21 4.97
N ARG A 158 -6.35 -8.43 3.88
CA ARG A 158 -7.28 -7.31 3.70
C ARG A 158 -8.73 -7.82 3.54
N MET A 159 -8.95 -8.89 2.79
CA MET A 159 -10.29 -9.49 2.66
C MET A 159 -10.80 -10.09 3.99
N ASP A 160 -9.92 -10.67 4.80
CA ASP A 160 -10.27 -11.12 6.16
C ASP A 160 -10.63 -9.94 7.08
N ALA A 161 -9.90 -8.83 6.99
CA ALA A 161 -10.20 -7.61 7.73
C ALA A 161 -11.56 -7.01 7.33
N TYR A 162 -11.89 -7.01 6.03
CA TYR A 162 -13.22 -6.59 5.55
C TYR A 162 -14.33 -7.53 6.01
N ALA A 163 -14.10 -8.85 6.04
CA ALA A 163 -15.10 -9.81 6.51
C ALA A 163 -15.53 -9.53 7.96
N VAL A 164 -14.64 -8.99 8.80
CA VAL A 164 -14.92 -8.58 10.18
C VAL A 164 -15.52 -7.18 10.25
N SER A 165 -14.91 -6.21 9.57
CA SER A 165 -15.24 -4.79 9.70
C SER A 165 -16.47 -4.36 8.89
N GLN A 166 -16.74 -5.02 7.76
CA GLN A 166 -17.81 -4.72 6.81
C GLN A 166 -18.51 -6.01 6.31
N PRO A 167 -19.26 -6.72 7.17
CA PRO A 167 -19.90 -7.98 6.78
C PRO A 167 -20.84 -7.81 5.58
N GLY A 168 -20.65 -8.64 4.55
CA GLY A 168 -21.49 -8.64 3.35
C GLY A 168 -20.99 -7.78 2.19
N THR A 169 -19.88 -7.06 2.34
CA THR A 169 -19.31 -6.21 1.27
C THR A 169 -18.31 -6.93 0.36
N ARG A 170 -17.95 -8.19 0.65
CA ARG A 170 -16.90 -8.95 -0.06
C ARG A 170 -16.88 -8.75 -1.58
N LEU A 171 -18.01 -8.90 -2.28
CA LEU A 171 -18.05 -8.77 -3.74
C LEU A 171 -17.82 -7.34 -4.21
N THR A 172 -18.34 -6.34 -3.49
CA THR A 172 -18.11 -4.93 -3.85
C THR A 172 -16.67 -4.50 -3.54
N GLU A 173 -16.06 -5.03 -2.48
CA GLU A 173 -14.62 -4.84 -2.21
C GLU A 173 -13.75 -5.47 -3.28
N LEU A 174 -13.98 -6.74 -3.61
CA LEU A 174 -13.26 -7.41 -4.69
C LEU A 174 -13.43 -6.67 -6.01
N HIS A 175 -14.65 -6.21 -6.31
CA HIS A 175 -14.93 -5.41 -7.50
C HIS A 175 -14.07 -4.16 -7.58
N SER A 176 -13.96 -3.40 -6.50
CA SER A 176 -13.18 -2.17 -6.49
C SER A 176 -11.67 -2.46 -6.51
N ILE A 177 -11.18 -3.35 -5.64
CA ILE A 177 -9.77 -3.77 -5.54
C ILE A 177 -9.24 -4.31 -6.87
N ILE A 178 -9.92 -5.30 -7.46
CA ILE A 178 -9.51 -5.93 -8.71
C ILE A 178 -9.50 -4.89 -9.84
N GLY A 179 -10.46 -3.97 -9.83
CA GLY A 179 -10.57 -2.92 -10.83
C GLY A 179 -9.40 -1.94 -10.81
N THR A 180 -8.87 -1.62 -9.62
CA THR A 180 -7.89 -0.54 -9.45
C THR A 180 -6.46 -0.99 -9.17
N GLU A 181 -6.23 -2.24 -8.77
CA GLU A 181 -4.92 -2.65 -8.23
C GLU A 181 -4.21 -3.76 -9.03
N PHE A 182 -4.94 -4.55 -9.83
CA PHE A 182 -4.38 -5.76 -10.48
C PHE A 182 -4.31 -5.62 -12.01
N THR A 183 -3.17 -5.92 -12.63
CA THR A 183 -2.96 -5.79 -14.10
C THR A 183 -3.55 -6.95 -14.91
N ASP A 184 -3.40 -8.18 -14.43
CA ASP A 184 -3.56 -9.40 -15.22
C ASP A 184 -4.95 -10.03 -15.05
N LEU A 185 -5.98 -9.30 -15.47
CA LEU A 185 -7.36 -9.76 -15.37
C LEU A 185 -7.77 -10.67 -16.54
N ASP A 186 -8.74 -11.54 -16.28
CA ASP A 186 -9.44 -12.26 -17.34
C ASP A 186 -10.04 -11.26 -18.36
N PRO A 187 -10.00 -11.55 -19.68
CA PRO A 187 -10.52 -10.63 -20.70
C PRO A 187 -11.99 -10.20 -20.51
N GLU A 188 -12.84 -11.02 -19.87
CA GLU A 188 -14.22 -10.64 -19.57
C GLU A 188 -14.27 -9.53 -18.50
N LEU A 189 -13.47 -9.63 -17.44
CA LEU A 189 -13.33 -8.57 -16.43
C LEU A 189 -12.70 -7.30 -17.00
N GLU A 190 -11.65 -7.42 -17.81
CA GLU A 190 -11.03 -6.26 -18.45
C GLU A 190 -12.02 -5.55 -19.39
N THR A 191 -12.84 -6.31 -20.11
CA THR A 191 -13.91 -5.75 -20.96
C THR A 191 -14.98 -5.04 -20.11
N TYR A 192 -15.30 -5.60 -18.96
CA TYR A 192 -16.26 -4.99 -18.03
C TYR A 192 -15.74 -3.64 -17.48
N TYR A 193 -14.50 -3.55 -17.01
CA TYR A 193 -13.94 -2.32 -16.44
C TYR A 193 -13.71 -1.19 -17.47
N LYS A 194 -13.59 -1.50 -18.77
CA LYS A 194 -13.64 -0.48 -19.85
C LYS A 194 -14.93 0.34 -19.87
N THR A 195 -15.95 -0.11 -19.15
CA THR A 195 -17.15 0.71 -18.90
C THR A 195 -16.81 1.98 -18.14
N TYR A 196 -15.82 1.97 -17.24
CA TYR A 196 -15.55 3.06 -16.30
C TYR A 196 -14.24 3.81 -16.56
N PHE A 197 -13.25 3.16 -17.18
CA PHE A 197 -11.95 3.73 -17.47
C PHE A 197 -11.69 3.84 -18.98
N THR A 198 -10.94 4.85 -19.40
CA THR A 198 -10.43 4.93 -20.77
C THR A 198 -9.27 3.96 -20.95
N ASP A 199 -8.29 4.02 -20.05
CA ASP A 199 -7.20 3.06 -19.89
C ASP A 199 -7.01 2.71 -18.40
N ARG A 200 -7.56 1.55 -17.99
CA ARG A 200 -7.48 1.04 -16.62
C ARG A 200 -6.03 0.82 -16.15
N SER A 201 -5.08 0.61 -17.07
CA SER A 201 -3.69 0.40 -16.69
C SER A 201 -3.07 1.64 -16.03
N ILE A 202 -3.66 2.83 -16.23
CA ILE A 202 -3.23 4.07 -15.57
C ILE A 202 -3.49 4.01 -14.07
N VAL A 203 -4.73 3.70 -13.63
CA VAL A 203 -5.05 3.62 -12.19
C VAL A 203 -4.29 2.48 -11.52
N VAL A 204 -4.12 1.34 -12.20
CA VAL A 204 -3.29 0.23 -11.69
C VAL A 204 -1.81 0.62 -11.58
N GLY A 205 -1.30 1.40 -12.53
CA GLY A 205 0.05 1.94 -12.48
C GLY A 205 0.27 2.91 -11.32
N LEU A 206 -0.74 3.72 -10.99
CA LEU A 206 -0.71 4.59 -9.81
C LEU A 206 -0.67 3.76 -8.52
N HIS A 207 -1.46 2.68 -8.44
CA HIS A 207 -1.42 1.75 -7.31
C HIS A 207 -0.03 1.16 -7.12
N ALA A 208 0.53 0.57 -8.18
CA ALA A 208 1.86 -0.02 -8.16
C ALA A 208 2.95 1.01 -7.78
N ALA A 209 2.78 2.28 -8.17
CA ALA A 209 3.77 3.31 -7.88
C ALA A 209 3.83 3.65 -6.39
N TYR A 210 2.69 3.88 -5.73
CA TYR A 210 2.70 4.19 -4.29
C TYR A 210 2.94 2.95 -3.43
N GLU A 211 2.46 1.77 -3.84
CA GLU A 211 2.74 0.51 -3.13
C GLU A 211 4.25 0.27 -3.06
N LYS A 212 4.96 0.54 -4.16
CA LYS A 212 6.41 0.39 -4.24
C LYS A 212 7.15 1.14 -3.13
N VAL A 213 6.60 2.25 -2.65
CA VAL A 213 7.21 2.99 -1.53
C VAL A 213 7.22 2.15 -0.25
N PHE A 214 6.13 1.45 0.03
CA PHE A 214 6.04 0.56 1.20
C PHE A 214 6.91 -0.68 1.04
N SER A 215 6.86 -1.35 -0.11
CA SER A 215 7.69 -2.55 -0.33
C SER A 215 9.19 -2.23 -0.40
N ASP A 216 9.58 -1.06 -0.91
CA ASP A 216 10.98 -0.59 -0.84
C ASP A 216 11.43 -0.34 0.61
N LEU A 217 10.56 0.17 1.49
CA LEU A 217 10.88 0.37 2.92
C LEU A 217 11.02 -0.97 3.66
N GLU A 218 10.12 -1.92 3.39
CA GLU A 218 10.18 -3.27 3.96
C GLU A 218 11.46 -4.00 3.52
N GLN A 219 11.78 -3.94 2.23
CA GLN A 219 12.97 -4.57 1.68
C GLN A 219 14.25 -3.97 2.29
N GLN A 220 14.34 -2.64 2.40
CA GLN A 220 15.48 -1.97 3.04
C GLN A 220 15.62 -2.36 4.52
N THR A 221 14.50 -2.50 5.23
CA THR A 221 14.47 -2.93 6.64
C THR A 221 15.01 -4.35 6.80
N THR A 222 14.59 -5.24 5.91
CA THR A 222 15.05 -6.64 5.86
C THR A 222 16.54 -6.72 5.54
N ASP A 223 17.00 -5.96 4.54
CA ASP A 223 18.40 -5.94 4.12
C ASP A 223 19.33 -5.39 5.21
N LEU A 224 18.92 -4.31 5.88
CA LEU A 224 19.68 -3.75 7.01
C LEU A 224 19.73 -4.75 8.18
N SER A 225 18.62 -5.39 8.50
CA SER A 225 18.58 -6.40 9.56
C SER A 225 19.52 -7.57 9.27
N ASN A 226 19.51 -8.09 8.03
CA ASN A 226 20.41 -9.15 7.61
C ASN A 226 21.88 -8.73 7.67
N GLN A 227 22.21 -7.50 7.26
CA GLN A 227 23.58 -6.97 7.36
C GLN A 227 24.05 -6.81 8.80
N ILE A 228 23.16 -6.33 9.69
CA ILE A 228 23.45 -6.19 11.13
C ILE A 228 23.76 -7.56 11.75
N LEU A 229 22.94 -8.58 11.46
CA LEU A 229 23.13 -9.93 11.97
C LEU A 229 24.44 -10.54 11.47
N ALA A 230 24.70 -10.48 10.16
CA ALA A 230 25.93 -11.01 9.58
C ALA A 230 27.18 -10.32 10.14
N LEU A 231 27.16 -8.98 10.28
CA LEU A 231 28.30 -8.24 10.81
C LEU A 231 28.52 -8.51 12.31
N ALA A 232 27.44 -8.69 13.08
CA ALA A 232 27.54 -9.08 14.48
C ALA A 232 28.20 -10.46 14.64
N ASP A 233 27.79 -11.45 13.84
CA ASP A 233 28.39 -12.79 13.83
C ASP A 233 29.89 -12.75 13.44
N GLU A 234 30.25 -11.91 12.45
CA GLU A 234 31.65 -11.69 12.08
C GLU A 234 32.46 -11.07 13.22
N ILE A 235 31.94 -10.04 13.90
CA ILE A 235 32.60 -9.39 15.04
C ILE A 235 32.82 -10.40 16.16
N GLU A 236 31.82 -11.24 16.47
CA GLU A 236 31.94 -12.29 17.47
C GLU A 236 33.04 -13.30 17.10
N SER A 237 33.03 -13.79 15.85
CA SER A 237 34.03 -14.72 15.35
C SER A 237 35.45 -14.15 15.43
N ASP A 238 35.65 -12.94 14.91
CA ASP A 238 36.94 -12.25 14.91
C ASP A 238 37.44 -11.98 16.33
N THR A 239 36.54 -11.59 17.24
CA THR A 239 36.86 -11.36 18.66
C THR A 239 37.28 -12.64 19.35
N ASN A 240 36.61 -13.77 19.09
CA ASN A 240 36.99 -15.06 19.64
C ASN A 240 38.37 -15.51 19.15
N THR A 241 38.66 -15.36 17.85
CA THR A 241 39.98 -15.64 17.29
C THR A 241 41.04 -14.72 17.88
N PHE A 242 40.77 -13.41 17.97
CA PHE A 242 41.68 -12.44 18.58
C PHE A 242 42.04 -12.82 20.01
N ASN A 243 41.05 -13.17 20.85
CA ASN A 243 41.26 -13.56 22.24
C ASN A 243 42.10 -14.86 22.37
N ALA A 244 41.84 -15.83 21.49
CA ALA A 244 42.60 -17.07 21.44
C ALA A 244 44.07 -16.81 21.03
N ASP A 245 44.28 -16.04 19.97
CA ASP A 245 45.61 -15.70 19.46
C ASP A 245 46.40 -14.84 20.46
N GLN A 246 45.73 -13.94 21.19
CA GLN A 246 46.34 -13.16 22.28
C GLN A 246 46.78 -14.06 23.44
N THR A 247 45.95 -15.02 23.84
CA THR A 247 46.29 -16.00 24.89
C THR A 247 47.49 -16.86 24.47
N GLN A 248 47.51 -17.30 23.21
CA GLN A 248 48.62 -18.07 22.66
C GLN A 248 49.91 -17.23 22.59
N LEU A 249 49.82 -15.97 22.16
CA LEU A 249 50.97 -15.06 22.14
C LEU A 249 51.58 -14.87 23.53
N ASN A 250 50.76 -14.65 24.56
CA ASN A 250 51.24 -14.53 25.93
C ASN A 250 51.96 -15.81 26.40
N THR A 251 51.40 -16.98 26.08
CA THR A 251 52.03 -18.28 26.38
C THR A 251 53.39 -18.43 25.69
N ASP A 252 53.50 -18.00 24.43
CA ASP A 252 54.73 -18.10 23.66
C ASP A 252 55.79 -17.09 24.12
N ILE A 253 55.36 -15.91 24.59
CA ILE A 253 56.24 -14.92 25.24
C ILE A 253 56.83 -15.49 26.52
N ASP A 254 56.01 -16.12 27.38
CA ASP A 254 56.48 -16.76 28.60
C ASP A 254 57.48 -17.89 28.32
N ALA A 255 57.21 -18.71 27.30
CA ALA A 255 58.11 -19.77 26.85
C ALA A 255 59.45 -19.20 26.31
N PHE A 256 59.40 -18.11 25.55
CA PHE A 256 60.59 -17.41 25.06
C PHE A 256 61.45 -16.87 26.22
N ILE A 257 60.82 -16.25 27.23
CA ILE A 257 61.49 -15.74 28.44
C ILE A 257 62.15 -16.90 29.20
N ALA A 258 61.42 -17.98 29.46
CA ALA A 258 61.94 -19.13 30.19
C ALA A 258 63.13 -19.81 29.47
N LYS A 259 63.06 -19.95 28.14
CA LYS A 259 64.18 -20.45 27.33
C LYS A 259 65.40 -19.55 27.44
N ASN A 260 65.21 -18.24 27.42
CA ASN A 260 66.30 -17.27 27.57
C ASN A 260 66.94 -17.32 28.96
N GLU A 261 66.14 -17.39 30.03
CA GLU A 261 66.62 -17.51 31.42
C GLU A 261 67.38 -18.81 31.67
N ALA A 262 67.02 -19.90 30.97
CA ALA A 262 67.73 -21.17 30.99
C ALA A 262 69.02 -21.17 30.14
N TYR A 263 69.47 -20.00 29.65
CA TYR A 263 70.60 -19.85 28.73
C TYR A 263 70.42 -20.61 27.40
N GLY A 264 69.18 -20.91 26.99
CA GLY A 264 68.88 -21.70 25.80
C GLY A 264 69.27 -21.06 24.46
N TYR A 265 69.69 -19.79 24.47
CA TYR A 265 70.21 -19.06 23.30
C TYR A 265 71.72 -18.75 23.40
N SER A 266 72.45 -19.28 24.40
CA SER A 266 73.84 -18.89 24.66
C SER A 266 74.78 -19.07 23.46
N ASP A 267 74.53 -20.10 22.64
CA ASP A 267 75.30 -20.41 21.44
C ASP A 267 74.53 -20.07 20.14
N ASP A 268 73.34 -19.47 20.24
CA ASP A 268 72.48 -19.13 19.10
C ASP A 268 71.85 -17.72 19.22
N PRO A 269 72.65 -16.65 19.07
CA PRO A 269 72.13 -15.29 19.05
C PRO A 269 71.16 -15.02 17.88
N ALA A 270 71.37 -15.68 16.74
CA ALA A 270 70.51 -15.52 15.57
C ALA A 270 69.11 -16.09 15.82
N GLY A 271 69.00 -17.23 16.50
CA GLY A 271 67.73 -17.81 16.93
C GLY A 271 67.00 -16.92 17.95
N PHE A 272 67.71 -16.28 18.88
CA PHE A 272 67.11 -15.31 19.80
C PHE A 272 66.44 -14.16 19.05
N ASP A 273 67.16 -13.54 18.10
CA ASP A 273 66.65 -12.43 17.31
C ASP A 273 65.46 -12.85 16.44
N ALA A 274 65.52 -14.05 15.85
CA ALA A 274 64.44 -14.61 15.05
C ALA A 274 63.16 -14.88 15.87
N ASP A 275 63.28 -15.56 17.00
CA ASP A 275 62.14 -15.87 17.88
C ASP A 275 61.51 -14.58 18.43
N LYS A 276 62.33 -13.61 18.84
CA LYS A 276 61.87 -12.28 19.28
C LYS A 276 61.14 -11.53 18.16
N ALA A 277 61.69 -11.52 16.95
CA ALA A 277 61.08 -10.85 15.81
C ALA A 277 59.72 -11.48 15.46
N ALA A 278 59.59 -12.80 15.55
CA ALA A 278 58.34 -13.50 15.31
C ALA A 278 57.24 -13.12 16.32
N LEU A 279 57.58 -12.97 17.60
CA LEU A 279 56.64 -12.52 18.65
C LEU A 279 56.19 -11.07 18.40
N ILE A 280 57.11 -10.16 18.07
CA ILE A 280 56.79 -8.77 17.72
C ILE A 280 55.88 -8.69 16.49
N ALA A 281 56.14 -9.52 15.48
CA ALA A 281 55.30 -9.55 14.28
C ALA A 281 53.85 -10.00 14.59
N ARG A 282 53.68 -10.97 15.49
CA ARG A 282 52.35 -11.43 15.93
C ARG A 282 51.61 -10.39 16.77
N ASP A 283 52.32 -9.67 17.65
CA ASP A 283 51.74 -8.55 18.39
C ASP A 283 51.22 -7.46 17.44
N ALA A 284 52.00 -7.11 16.43
CA ALA A 284 51.58 -6.15 15.40
C ALA A 284 50.38 -6.64 14.56
N ASP A 285 50.28 -7.94 14.28
CA ASP A 285 49.11 -8.54 13.62
C ASP A 285 47.86 -8.44 14.50
N LEU A 286 47.98 -8.76 15.80
CA LEU A 286 46.87 -8.61 16.76
C LEU A 286 46.38 -7.16 16.85
N GLU A 287 47.28 -6.18 16.89
CA GLU A 287 46.91 -4.76 16.90
C GLU A 287 46.16 -4.34 15.62
N THR A 288 46.55 -4.90 14.48
CA THR A 288 45.87 -4.71 13.19
C THR A 288 44.46 -5.30 13.23
N ARG A 289 44.31 -6.54 13.72
CA ARG A 289 43.01 -7.21 13.87
C ARG A 289 42.09 -6.47 14.86
N ARG A 290 42.61 -6.01 16.00
CA ARG A 290 41.86 -5.20 16.96
C ARG A 290 41.29 -3.95 16.29
N THR A 291 42.10 -3.30 15.45
CA THR A 291 41.67 -2.09 14.73
C THR A 291 40.60 -2.41 13.70
N ALA A 292 40.72 -3.54 12.99
CA ALA A 292 39.69 -4.03 12.07
C ALA A 292 38.37 -4.35 12.80
N ILE A 293 38.41 -5.04 13.94
CA ILE A 293 37.23 -5.32 14.78
C ILE A 293 36.56 -4.02 15.24
N ASN A 294 37.33 -3.04 15.71
CA ASN A 294 36.79 -1.73 16.09
C ASN A 294 36.11 -1.02 14.90
N GLY A 295 36.69 -1.13 13.70
CA GLY A 295 36.06 -0.63 12.47
C GLY A 295 34.72 -1.29 12.18
N LYS A 296 34.63 -2.61 12.33
CA LYS A 296 33.37 -3.36 12.19
C LYS A 296 32.34 -2.94 13.25
N ILE A 297 32.75 -2.73 14.50
CA ILE A 297 31.86 -2.24 15.57
C ILE A 297 31.29 -0.85 15.23
N THR A 298 32.11 0.06 14.68
CA THR A 298 31.62 1.34 14.19
C THR A 298 30.59 1.16 13.07
N GLN A 299 30.91 0.33 12.07
CA GLN A 299 29.98 0.04 10.98
C GLN A 299 28.66 -0.59 11.46
N LEU A 300 28.70 -1.48 12.45
CA LEU A 300 27.51 -2.06 13.08
C LEU A 300 26.65 -0.96 13.72
N GLY A 301 27.27 -0.01 14.42
CA GLY A 301 26.57 1.15 14.99
C GLY A 301 25.89 2.03 13.92
N ASP A 302 26.57 2.25 12.79
CA ASP A 302 26.03 3.02 11.67
C ASP A 302 24.84 2.32 11.01
N LEU A 303 24.90 1.00 10.79
CA LEU A 303 23.79 0.20 10.25
C LEU A 303 22.59 0.21 11.20
N GLN A 304 22.83 0.07 12.51
CA GLN A 304 21.77 0.15 13.51
C GLN A 304 21.12 1.54 13.55
N GLN A 305 21.88 2.61 13.29
CA GLN A 305 21.30 3.95 13.18
C GLN A 305 20.45 4.09 11.92
N GLN A 306 20.92 3.60 10.78
CA GLN A 306 20.15 3.60 9.53
C GLN A 306 18.82 2.85 9.69
N LEU A 307 18.82 1.70 10.38
CA LEU A 307 17.60 0.94 10.65
C LEU A 307 16.61 1.73 11.53
N ARG A 308 17.11 2.46 12.54
CA ARG A 308 16.25 3.33 13.37
C ARG A 308 15.66 4.50 12.59
N ASP A 309 16.45 5.10 11.71
CA ASP A 309 16.00 6.21 10.88
C ASP A 309 14.94 5.74 9.88
N LEU A 310 15.13 4.54 9.30
CA LEU A 310 14.18 3.91 8.39
C LEU A 310 12.85 3.55 9.09
N ASP A 311 12.90 2.99 10.30
CA ASP A 311 11.71 2.71 11.12
C ASP A 311 10.94 4.00 11.46
N ALA A 312 11.65 5.07 11.81
CA ALA A 312 11.02 6.37 12.04
C ALA A 312 10.34 6.93 10.77
N ASP A 313 10.95 6.73 9.60
CA ASP A 313 10.38 7.14 8.32
C ASP A 313 9.14 6.31 7.94
N ALA A 314 9.19 4.99 8.11
CA ALA A 314 8.05 4.10 7.89
C ALA A 314 6.88 4.43 8.82
N GLN A 315 7.15 4.76 10.09
CA GLN A 315 6.11 5.22 11.01
C GLN A 315 5.53 6.58 10.60
N ALA A 316 6.36 7.51 10.12
CA ALA A 316 5.87 8.80 9.63
C ALA A 316 4.97 8.63 8.40
N LEU A 317 5.37 7.74 7.48
CA LEU A 317 4.58 7.38 6.30
C LEU A 317 3.24 6.77 6.69
N ASN A 318 3.22 5.76 7.57
CA ASN A 318 1.98 5.14 8.05
C ASN A 318 1.05 6.14 8.77
N ARG A 319 1.59 7.08 9.56
CA ARG A 319 0.78 8.13 10.18
C ARG A 319 0.17 9.09 9.17
N SER A 320 0.80 9.29 8.00
CA SER A 320 0.28 10.19 6.97
C SER A 320 -1.02 9.70 6.33
N ILE A 321 -1.25 8.38 6.38
CA ILE A 321 -2.43 7.71 5.83
C ILE A 321 -3.41 7.21 6.89
N ASP A 322 -3.06 7.34 8.18
CA ASP A 322 -3.96 6.99 9.28
C ASP A 322 -4.86 8.18 9.65
N SER A 323 -6.13 8.12 9.22
CA SER A 323 -7.11 9.15 9.54
C SER A 323 -7.47 9.19 11.03
N THR A 324 -7.17 8.15 11.82
CA THR A 324 -7.50 8.09 13.25
C THR A 324 -6.49 8.84 14.12
N ILE A 325 -5.31 9.14 13.58
CA ILE A 325 -4.27 9.90 14.25
C ILE A 325 -4.47 11.39 13.98
N VAL A 326 -5.03 12.12 14.96
CA VAL A 326 -5.20 13.57 14.85
C VAL A 326 -3.83 14.26 15.05
N PRO A 327 -3.36 15.10 14.11
CA PRO A 327 -2.11 15.84 14.28
C PRO A 327 -2.17 16.75 15.51
N GLY A 328 -1.34 16.46 16.52
CA GLY A 328 -1.23 17.27 17.76
C GLY A 328 -1.67 16.58 19.05
N GLU A 329 -2.29 15.39 18.98
CA GLU A 329 -2.51 14.53 20.15
C GLU A 329 -1.48 13.39 20.15
N GLY A 330 -0.24 13.74 20.49
CA GLY A 330 0.88 12.78 20.49
C GLY A 330 2.20 13.42 20.85
N ILE A 331 2.30 13.95 22.08
CA ILE A 331 3.56 14.16 22.81
C ILE A 331 3.39 13.60 24.22
#